data_AF-A0A2V5K923-F1
#
_entry.id   AF-A0A2V5K923-F1
#
_cell.length_a   1.000
_cell.length_b   1.000
_cell.length_c   1.000
_cell.angle_alpha   90.00
_cell.angle_beta   90.00
_cell.angle_gamma   90.00
#
_symmetry.space_group_name_H-M   'P 1'
#
loop_
_entity.id
_entity.type
_entity.pdbx_description
1 polymer ?
#
loop_
_entity_poly.entity_id
_entity_poly.type
_entity_poly.pdbx_seq_one_letter_code
_entity_poly.pdbx_strand_id
1 'polypeptide(L)'
;MAAQHEVTANWMRQPEILGTAVGLDGAGNVSLLVYVDQDASNAGAVIRNLPRDVHGVGVQVELTDKFRSMAQPSAGTSHTAIQTPPIQLGTSGGWRY
;
A
#
# COMPACT_ATOMS: atom_id res chain seq x y z
N MET A 1 -10.01 4.65 11.31
CA MET A 1 -9.10 3.50 11.08
C MET A 1 -9.82 2.19 11.44
N ALA A 2 -10.75 1.74 10.59
CA ALA A 2 -11.50 0.49 10.83
C ALA A 2 -11.60 -0.33 9.54
N ALA A 3 -12.06 0.30 8.44
CA ALA A 3 -12.26 -0.38 7.15
C ALA A 3 -10.99 -1.05 6.58
N GLN A 4 -9.85 -0.34 6.54
CA GLN A 4 -8.60 -0.93 6.03
C GLN A 4 -8.18 -2.15 6.86
N HIS A 5 -8.10 -2.01 8.19
CA HIS A 5 -7.67 -3.08 9.09
C HIS A 5 -8.52 -4.36 8.94
N GLU A 6 -9.82 -4.21 8.71
CA GLU A 6 -10.75 -5.32 8.50
C GLU A 6 -10.45 -6.13 7.22
N VAL A 7 -10.05 -5.46 6.14
CA VAL A 7 -9.89 -6.11 4.83
C VAL A 7 -8.46 -6.50 4.49
N THR A 8 -7.45 -5.81 5.04
CA THR A 8 -6.04 -5.96 4.66
C THR A 8 -5.61 -7.42 4.74
N ALA A 9 -5.89 -8.09 5.86
CA ALA A 9 -5.45 -9.47 6.07
C ALA A 9 -6.07 -10.47 5.09
N ASN A 10 -7.26 -10.19 4.56
CA ASN A 10 -7.94 -11.07 3.61
C ASN A 10 -7.51 -10.78 2.17
N TRP A 11 -7.39 -9.50 1.81
CA TRP A 11 -7.01 -9.09 0.46
C TRP A 11 -5.53 -9.37 0.17
N MET A 12 -4.63 -9.12 1.14
CA MET A 12 -3.19 -9.42 1.00
C MET A 12 -2.86 -10.92 0.90
N ARG A 13 -3.84 -11.83 1.01
CA ARG A 13 -3.66 -13.26 0.70
C ARG A 13 -3.62 -13.54 -0.80
N GLN A 14 -4.20 -12.64 -1.61
CA GLN A 14 -4.13 -12.72 -3.06
C GLN A 14 -2.74 -12.21 -3.49
N PRO A 15 -1.94 -13.01 -4.22
CA PRO A 15 -0.57 -12.64 -4.54
C PRO A 15 -0.46 -11.43 -5.48
N GLU A 16 -1.57 -11.03 -6.11
CA GLU A 16 -1.67 -9.84 -6.97
C GLU A 16 -1.84 -8.56 -6.17
N ILE A 17 -2.30 -8.64 -4.92
CA ILE A 17 -2.53 -7.46 -4.07
C ILE A 17 -1.24 -7.15 -3.32
N LEU A 18 -0.67 -5.98 -3.61
CA LEU A 18 0.61 -5.52 -3.08
C LEU A 18 0.44 -4.74 -1.77
N GLY A 19 -0.74 -4.15 -1.55
CA GLY A 19 -1.00 -3.31 -0.38
C GLY A 19 -2.43 -2.81 -0.33
N THR A 20 -2.82 -2.33 0.85
CA THR A 20 -4.05 -1.55 1.06
C THR A 20 -3.71 -0.29 1.84
N ALA A 21 -4.40 0.81 1.58
CA ALA A 21 -4.21 2.09 2.27
C ALA A 21 -5.54 2.86 2.39
N VAL A 22 -5.61 3.79 3.33
CA VAL A 22 -6.66 4.82 3.34
C VAL A 22 -6.11 6.07 2.67
N GLY A 23 -6.85 6.61 1.71
CA GLY A 23 -6.49 7.83 1.00
C GLY A 23 -7.72 8.65 0.64
N LEU A 24 -7.55 9.53 -0.34
CA LEU A 24 -8.62 10.32 -0.93
C LEU A 24 -8.82 9.94 -2.40
N ASP A 25 -10.06 9.94 -2.86
CA ASP A 25 -10.38 9.82 -4.28
C ASP A 25 -10.12 11.15 -5.03
N GLY A 26 -10.34 11.15 -6.35
CA GLY A 26 -10.17 12.35 -7.19
C GLY A 26 -11.13 13.51 -6.86
N ALA A 27 -12.15 13.28 -6.04
CA ALA A 27 -13.08 14.30 -5.55
C ALA A 27 -12.79 14.73 -4.10
N GLY A 28 -11.76 14.16 -3.47
CA GLY A 28 -11.36 14.46 -2.08
C GLY A 28 -12.15 13.70 -1.02
N ASN A 29 -12.94 12.68 -1.37
CA ASN A 29 -13.62 11.82 -0.41
C ASN A 29 -12.68 10.73 0.10
N VAL A 30 -12.88 10.29 1.35
CA VAL A 30 -12.13 9.16 1.90
C VAL A 30 -12.39 7.90 1.09
N SER A 31 -11.32 7.23 0.68
CA SER A 31 -11.33 6.02 -0.14
C SER A 31 -10.35 4.99 0.38
N LEU A 32 -10.66 3.72 0.15
CA LEU A 32 -9.79 2.59 0.41
C LEU A 32 -9.02 2.25 -0.86
N LEU A 33 -7.73 2.58 -0.85
CA LEU A 33 -6.81 2.31 -1.95
C LEU A 33 -6.33 0.85 -1.89
N VAL A 34 -6.34 0.18 -3.03
CA VAL A 34 -5.84 -1.18 -3.21
C VAL A 34 -4.78 -1.17 -4.31
N TYR A 35 -3.54 -1.46 -3.92
CA TYR A 35 -2.42 -1.56 -4.85
C TYR A 35 -2.37 -2.96 -5.45
N VAL A 36 -2.43 -3.06 -6.77
CA VAL A 36 -2.44 -4.31 -7.52
C VAL A 36 -1.23 -4.36 -8.44
N ASP A 37 -0.56 -5.51 -8.48
CA ASP A 37 0.57 -5.78 -9.37
C ASP A 37 0.13 -5.66 -10.83
N GLN A 38 0.67 -4.67 -11.53
CA GLN A 38 0.35 -4.42 -12.93
C GLN A 38 0.83 -5.52 -13.88
N ASP A 39 1.85 -6.28 -13.47
CA ASP A 39 2.43 -7.37 -14.26
C ASP A 39 1.78 -8.73 -13.95
N ALA A 40 0.84 -8.79 -13.00
CA ALA A 40 0.19 -10.04 -12.65
C ALA A 40 -0.77 -10.51 -13.75
N SER A 41 -0.56 -11.75 -14.21
CA SER A 41 -1.34 -12.36 -15.30
C SER A 41 -2.87 -12.39 -15.07
N ASN A 42 -3.31 -12.33 -13.82
CA ASN A 42 -4.71 -12.33 -13.40
C ASN A 42 -5.17 -11.03 -12.72
N ALA A 43 -4.40 -9.93 -12.80
CA ALA A 43 -4.75 -8.63 -12.21
C ALA A 43 -6.17 -8.18 -12.59
N GLY A 44 -6.53 -8.30 -13.87
CA GLY A 44 -7.87 -7.94 -14.34
C GLY A 44 -9.02 -8.73 -13.69
N ALA A 45 -8.79 -9.99 -13.31
CA ALA A 45 -9.80 -10.78 -12.60
C ALA A 45 -9.94 -10.34 -11.14
N VAL A 46 -8.81 -10.06 -10.47
CA VAL A 46 -8.79 -9.55 -9.09
C VAL A 46 -9.53 -8.21 -9.01
N ILE A 47 -9.23 -7.27 -9.92
CA ILE A 47 -9.88 -5.96 -9.97
C ILE A 47 -11.39 -6.06 -10.14
N ARG A 48 -11.86 -6.96 -10.99
CA ARG A 48 -13.31 -7.17 -11.20
C ARG A 48 -14.01 -7.79 -10.00
N ASN A 49 -13.29 -8.57 -9.19
CA ASN A 49 -13.84 -9.26 -8.03
C ASN A 49 -13.73 -8.44 -6.74
N LEU A 50 -12.97 -7.34 -6.73
CA LEU A 50 -12.93 -6.43 -5.60
C LEU A 50 -14.29 -5.72 -5.43
N PRO A 51 -14.79 -5.59 -4.19
CA PRO A 51 -15.99 -4.83 -3.94
C PRO A 51 -15.74 -3.35 -4.27
N ARG A 52 -16.79 -2.65 -4.72
CA ARG A 52 -16.70 -1.21 -5.03
C ARG A 52 -16.74 -0.33 -3.79
N ASP A 53 -17.29 -0.86 -2.69
CA ASP A 53 -17.34 -0.20 -1.40
C ASP A 53 -17.17 -1.22 -0.26
N VAL A 54 -16.67 -0.73 0.88
CA VAL A 54 -16.60 -1.48 2.13
C VAL A 54 -17.15 -0.59 3.23
N HIS A 55 -18.29 -0.95 3.80
CA HIS A 55 -18.99 -0.17 4.82
C HIS A 55 -19.27 1.29 4.38
N GLY A 56 -19.59 1.48 3.10
CA GLY A 56 -19.82 2.82 2.52
C GLY A 56 -18.56 3.62 2.20
N VAL A 57 -17.36 3.07 2.43
CA VAL A 57 -16.09 3.66 1.96
C VAL A 57 -15.80 3.12 0.57
N GLY A 58 -15.67 4.00 -0.42
CA GLY A 58 -15.35 3.61 -1.79
C GLY A 58 -14.01 2.90 -1.89
N VAL A 59 -13.89 1.94 -2.79
CA VAL A 59 -12.65 1.23 -3.08
C VAL A 59 -12.08 1.73 -4.40
N GLN A 60 -10.82 2.13 -4.37
CA GLN A 60 -10.08 2.58 -5.55
C GLN A 60 -8.88 1.68 -5.79
N VAL A 61 -8.76 1.21 -7.02
CA VAL A 61 -7.65 0.36 -7.45
C VAL A 61 -6.56 1.23 -8.07
N GLU A 62 -5.32 0.94 -7.71
CA GLU A 62 -4.14 1.51 -8.31
C GLU A 62 -3.23 0.38 -8.81
N LEU A 63 -2.96 0.38 -10.11
CA LEU A 63 -2.01 -0.55 -10.73
C LEU A 63 -0.59 -0.04 -10.51
N THR A 64 0.28 -0.85 -9.92
CA THR A 64 1.67 -0.47 -9.63
C THR A 64 2.65 -1.60 -9.89
N ASP A 65 3.93 -1.26 -10.01
CA ASP A 65 5.01 -2.24 -9.88
C ASP A 65 5.07 -2.82 -8.45
N LYS A 66 5.72 -3.98 -8.30
CA LYS A 66 6.00 -4.56 -6.98
C LYS A 66 6.87 -3.62 -6.13
N PHE A 67 6.43 -3.35 -4.91
CA PHE A 67 7.24 -2.63 -3.92
C PHE A 67 8.49 -3.43 -3.55
N ARG A 68 9.66 -2.78 -3.61
CA ARG A 68 10.95 -3.36 -3.23
C ARG A 68 11.68 -2.40 -2.30
N SER A 69 12.42 -2.95 -1.35
CA SER A 69 13.28 -2.13 -0.49
C SER A 69 14.40 -1.51 -1.32
N MET A 70 14.76 -0.27 -1.01
CA MET A 70 15.89 0.44 -1.63
C MET A 70 17.25 0.00 -1.06
N ALA A 71 17.28 -0.89 -0.06
CA ALA A 71 18.50 -1.40 0.55
C ALA A 71 19.24 -2.37 -0.38
N GLN A 72 20.56 -2.51 -0.19
CA GLN A 72 21.32 -3.53 -0.91
C GLN A 72 20.73 -4.93 -0.62
N PRO A 73 20.64 -5.83 -1.63
CA PRO A 73 19.96 -7.13 -1.49
C PRO A 73 20.46 -8.04 -0.36
N SER A 74 21.65 -7.79 0.19
CA SER A 74 22.26 -8.53 1.31
C SER A 74 22.12 -7.86 2.67
N ALA A 75 21.67 -6.60 2.72
CA ALA A 75 21.49 -5.85 3.96
C ALA A 75 20.01 -5.90 4.35
N GLY A 76 19.65 -6.87 5.19
CA GLY A 76 18.32 -6.91 5.80
C GLY A 76 17.98 -5.57 6.46
N THR A 77 16.79 -5.04 6.19
CA THR A 77 16.32 -3.81 6.83
C THR A 77 15.62 -4.19 8.13
N SER A 78 16.17 -3.76 9.26
CA SER A 78 15.49 -3.92 10.55
C SER A 78 14.50 -2.77 10.73
N HIS A 79 13.22 -3.04 10.49
CA HIS A 79 12.12 -2.07 10.66
C HIS A 79 11.82 -1.72 12.13
N THR A 80 12.51 -2.37 13.07
CA THR A 80 12.36 -2.18 14.52
C THR A 80 13.68 -1.81 15.19
N ALA A 81 14.76 -1.57 14.43
CA ALA A 81 16.02 -1.15 15.00
C ALA A 81 15.86 0.21 15.68
N ILE A 82 16.09 0.23 16.99
CA ILE A 82 16.19 1.47 17.76
C ILE A 82 17.44 2.20 17.29
N GLN A 83 17.29 3.42 16.80
CA GLN A 83 18.42 4.30 16.55
C GLN A 83 18.94 4.81 17.88
N THR A 84 20.14 4.39 18.28
CA THR A 84 20.82 4.95 19.46
C THR A 84 21.25 6.40 19.17
N PRO A 85 20.94 7.37 20.04
CA PRO A 85 21.34 8.76 19.84
C PRO A 85 22.86 8.91 19.61
N PRO A 86 23.29 9.87 18.76
CA PRO A 86 22.45 10.78 17.97
C PRO A 86 21.78 10.05 16.80
N ILE A 87 20.45 10.16 16.72
CA ILE A 87 19.66 9.55 15.65
C ILE A 87 20.09 10.15 14.30
N GLN A 88 20.43 9.30 13.34
CA GLN A 88 20.63 9.74 11.98
C GLN A 88 19.25 10.02 11.38
N LEU A 89 18.77 11.24 11.61
CA LEU A 89 17.67 11.80 10.83
C LEU A 89 18.18 11.93 9.39
N GLY A 90 17.96 10.89 8.59
CA GLY A 90 18.08 11.00 7.15
C GLY A 90 17.21 12.17 6.72
N THR A 91 17.80 13.14 6.04
CA THR A 91 17.06 14.25 5.44
C THR A 91 16.11 13.64 4.42
N SER A 92 14.87 13.37 4.81
CA SER A 92 13.79 13.24 3.84
C SER A 92 13.72 14.61 3.18
N GLY A 93 14.28 14.71 1.96
CA GLY A 93 14.18 15.92 1.16
C GLY A 93 12.71 16.28 1.10
N GLY A 94 12.33 17.35 1.81
CA GLY A 94 10.95 17.77 1.90
C GLY A 94 10.38 17.89 0.50
N TRP A 95 9.14 17.43 0.33
CA TRP A 95 8.37 17.65 -0.89
C TRP A 95 8.43 19.16 -1.20
N ARG A 96 9.19 19.53 -2.22
CA ARG A 96 9.17 20.90 -2.74
C ARG A 96 7.92 21.00 -3.60
N TYR A 97 7.05 21.94 -3.21
CA TYR A 97 5.85 22.36 -3.93
C TYR A 97 6.11 22.64 -5.41
#